data_AF-A0AA95KNQ5-F1
#
_entry.id   AF-A0AA95KNQ5-F1
#
_cell.length_a   1.000
_cell.length_b   1.000
_cell.length_c   1.000
_cell.angle_alpha   90.00
_cell.angle_beta   90.00
_cell.angle_gamma   90.00
#
_symmetry.space_group_name_H-M   'P 1'
#
loop_
_entity.id
_entity.type
_entity.pdbx_description
1 polymer ?
#
loop_
_entity_poly.entity_id
_entity_poly.type
_entity_poly.pdbx_seq_one_letter_code
_entity_poly.pdbx_strand_id
1 'polypeptide(L)'
;MELLPAIRKSIIAFALLPALLYAGIPPTLQSDASQRMTKDIMDRAYITPKRIVTKYAGCKNNLIKNEHYLLERGNGQSEMNRKKCCIMTSTETEKASLLLDFGSELHGGLKLVMGSSNRREPSLVRIRFGESVGEANSTTSNSEWKVGFSTDDHAKRDIIMEIPRDGMIEIGNTGFRFVRLDLLQNNATISLKEISAILRYRDIPYLGSFECNDQRLNKIWITGAYTVHLNMQEFLWDGIKRDRVVWLGDMHPELMAVSRVFGYNEVIPNSLDLACKQFPLPNWMNGMSAYSLWYLINQYEWYHQTGDIDFLKKHSDYISGLIHLINEKVDDAGNETLAPARFLDWPSSGNKAGVEAGYRALIVWAMQDAHQLSLKLGNTSDAQLCLDIINRMKKDITSQQSETGSFINGHRWIDGSPTGLR
;
A
#
# COMPACT_ATOMS: atom_id res chain seq x y z
N MET A 1 69.95 -50.87 -12.33
CA MET A 1 68.95 -51.93 -12.52
C MET A 1 67.62 -51.22 -12.68
N GLU A 2 67.11 -51.25 -13.91
CA GLU A 2 65.86 -50.65 -14.33
C GLU A 2 64.67 -51.24 -13.55
N LEU A 3 63.65 -50.40 -13.32
CA LEU A 3 62.23 -50.67 -13.63
C LEU A 3 61.38 -49.43 -13.27
N LEU A 4 61.01 -48.68 -14.30
CA LEU A 4 59.83 -47.79 -14.41
C LEU A 4 58.55 -48.67 -14.59
N PRO A 5 57.28 -48.18 -14.60
CA PRO A 5 56.72 -46.85 -14.29
C PRO A 5 55.34 -46.86 -13.55
N ALA A 6 54.79 -45.66 -13.36
CA ALA A 6 53.36 -45.32 -13.45
C ALA A 6 52.42 -45.62 -12.26
N ILE A 7 52.39 -44.68 -11.30
CA ILE A 7 51.12 -44.26 -10.69
C ILE A 7 50.96 -42.78 -11.01
N ARG A 8 50.34 -42.50 -12.16
CA ARG A 8 49.73 -41.19 -12.41
C ARG A 8 48.68 -41.00 -11.32
N LYS A 9 48.96 -40.09 -10.38
CA LYS A 9 47.94 -39.48 -9.53
C LYS A 9 46.98 -38.73 -10.43
N SER A 10 45.96 -39.42 -10.94
CA SER A 10 44.75 -38.77 -11.42
C SER A 10 44.06 -38.18 -10.20
N ILE A 11 44.45 -36.95 -9.84
CA ILE A 11 43.57 -36.07 -9.09
C ILE A 11 42.40 -35.82 -10.04
N ILE A 12 41.34 -36.63 -9.90
CA ILE A 12 40.03 -36.25 -10.37
C ILE A 12 39.67 -35.06 -9.49
N ALA A 13 40.04 -33.87 -9.95
CA ALA A 13 39.40 -32.66 -9.52
C ALA A 13 37.94 -32.81 -9.95
N PHE A 14 37.10 -33.28 -9.03
CA PHE A 14 35.70 -32.93 -9.06
C PHE A 14 35.66 -31.41 -8.90
N ALA A 15 35.86 -30.71 -10.03
CA ALA A 15 35.25 -29.43 -10.21
C ALA A 15 33.75 -29.73 -10.10
N LEU A 16 33.23 -29.62 -8.87
CA LEU A 16 31.88 -29.15 -8.65
C LEU A 16 31.81 -27.81 -9.38
N LEU A 17 31.59 -27.86 -10.71
CA LEU A 17 30.76 -26.86 -11.31
C LEU A 17 29.53 -26.87 -10.42
N PRO A 18 29.18 -25.77 -9.74
CA PRO A 18 27.78 -25.60 -9.46
C PRO A 18 27.17 -25.67 -10.85
N ALA A 19 26.52 -26.78 -11.18
CA ALA A 19 25.40 -26.69 -12.07
C ALA A 19 24.59 -25.58 -11.41
N LEU A 20 24.65 -24.40 -12.02
CA LEU A 20 23.70 -23.34 -11.79
C LEU A 20 22.38 -23.99 -12.17
N LEU A 21 21.82 -24.74 -11.22
CA LEU A 21 20.43 -25.12 -11.16
C LEU A 21 19.75 -23.77 -10.96
N TYR A 22 19.64 -23.03 -12.06
CA TYR A 22 18.92 -21.78 -12.09
C TYR A 22 17.51 -22.14 -11.66
N ALA A 23 17.19 -21.78 -10.42
CA ALA A 23 15.82 -21.60 -10.01
C ALA A 23 15.20 -20.65 -11.05
N GLY A 24 14.36 -21.20 -11.90
CA GLY A 24 13.83 -20.57 -13.08
C GLY A 24 12.49 -21.19 -13.38
N ILE A 25 11.76 -20.58 -14.31
CA ILE A 25 10.45 -21.11 -14.69
C ILE A 25 10.58 -22.55 -15.23
N PRO A 26 9.55 -23.39 -15.05
CA PRO A 26 9.56 -24.78 -15.52
C PRO A 26 10.10 -24.90 -16.96
N PRO A 27 10.90 -25.92 -17.29
CA PRO A 27 11.51 -26.08 -18.62
C PRO A 27 10.53 -25.93 -19.79
N THR A 28 9.28 -26.39 -19.62
CA THR A 28 8.17 -26.23 -20.57
C THR A 28 7.87 -24.78 -20.96
N LEU A 29 8.23 -23.81 -20.12
CA LEU A 29 7.93 -22.38 -20.29
C LEU A 29 9.15 -21.56 -20.74
N GLN A 30 10.35 -22.15 -20.80
CA GLN A 30 11.61 -21.40 -20.96
C GLN A 30 11.78 -20.69 -22.30
N SER A 31 11.21 -21.20 -23.40
CA SER A 31 11.45 -20.66 -24.74
C SER A 31 10.59 -19.45 -25.13
N ASP A 32 9.39 -19.32 -24.56
CA ASP A 32 8.42 -18.30 -24.97
C ASP A 32 7.88 -17.48 -23.79
N ALA A 33 7.46 -18.14 -22.70
CA ALA A 33 6.89 -17.43 -21.56
C ALA A 33 7.94 -16.63 -20.78
N SER A 34 9.22 -17.04 -20.77
CA SER A 34 10.30 -16.31 -20.08
C SER A 34 10.45 -14.86 -20.54
N GLN A 35 10.21 -14.60 -21.83
CA GLN A 35 10.33 -13.27 -22.43
C GLN A 35 9.09 -12.40 -22.22
N ARG A 36 7.96 -13.01 -21.86
CA ARG A 36 6.64 -12.35 -21.76
C ARG A 36 6.10 -12.32 -20.34
N MET A 37 6.85 -12.85 -19.37
CA MET A 37 6.44 -12.85 -17.98
C MET A 37 7.10 -11.72 -17.21
N THR A 38 6.36 -11.22 -16.23
CA THR A 38 6.89 -10.35 -15.19
C THR A 38 6.83 -11.12 -13.89
N LYS A 39 7.97 -11.23 -13.21
CA LYS A 39 8.00 -11.82 -11.87
C LYS A 39 7.30 -10.86 -10.90
N ASP A 40 6.41 -11.38 -10.06
CA ASP A 40 5.86 -10.59 -8.96
C ASP A 40 6.99 -10.28 -7.97
N ILE A 41 7.13 -9.01 -7.61
CA ILE A 41 8.10 -8.54 -6.62
C ILE A 41 7.64 -8.81 -5.19
N MET A 42 6.35 -9.13 -5.03
CA MET A 42 5.72 -9.34 -3.74
C MET A 42 5.80 -10.80 -3.30
N ASP A 43 5.99 -10.96 -2.00
CA ASP A 43 5.96 -12.24 -1.33
C ASP A 43 4.57 -12.57 -0.81
N ARG A 44 4.36 -13.85 -0.52
CA ARG A 44 3.08 -14.38 -0.04
C ARG A 44 3.25 -15.25 1.19
N ALA A 45 2.43 -15.00 2.20
CA ALA A 45 2.32 -15.82 3.40
C ALA A 45 0.86 -16.22 3.66
N TYR A 46 0.64 -17.38 4.29
CA TYR A 46 -0.69 -17.82 4.70
C TYR A 46 -0.85 -17.64 6.22
N ILE A 47 -1.90 -16.93 6.64
CA ILE A 47 -2.17 -16.62 8.04
C ILE A 47 -3.48 -17.27 8.47
N THR A 48 -3.42 -18.11 9.49
CA THR A 48 -4.59 -18.74 10.11
C THR A 48 -5.37 -17.71 10.95
N PRO A 49 -6.73 -17.73 10.93
CA PRO A 49 -7.54 -16.86 11.77
C PRO A 49 -7.17 -16.98 13.25
N LYS A 50 -7.16 -15.85 13.95
CA LYS A 50 -6.86 -15.80 15.39
C LYS A 50 -8.05 -16.23 16.23
N ARG A 51 -9.27 -15.93 15.78
CA ARG A 51 -10.52 -16.30 16.46
C ARG A 51 -11.73 -16.20 15.53
N ILE A 52 -12.83 -16.82 15.97
CA ILE A 52 -14.18 -16.63 15.41
C ILE A 52 -14.88 -15.55 16.25
N VAL A 53 -15.26 -14.44 15.63
CA VAL A 53 -15.90 -13.29 16.29
C VAL A 53 -17.38 -13.59 16.56
N THR A 54 -18.09 -14.06 15.54
CA THR A 54 -19.50 -14.46 15.61
C THR A 54 -19.75 -15.64 14.67
N LYS A 55 -20.79 -16.40 14.97
CA LYS A 55 -21.31 -17.44 14.08
C LYS A 55 -22.83 -17.45 14.11
N TYR A 56 -23.45 -17.81 12.99
CA TYR A 56 -24.85 -18.22 12.96
C TYR A 56 -24.90 -19.70 12.61
N ALA A 57 -25.33 -20.53 13.57
CA ALA A 57 -25.41 -21.98 13.43
C ALA A 57 -26.87 -22.48 13.43
N GLY A 58 -27.81 -21.62 13.00
CA GLY A 58 -29.24 -21.87 13.03
C GLY A 58 -29.87 -21.69 14.41
N CYS A 59 -31.20 -21.60 14.48
CA CYS A 59 -31.97 -21.45 15.72
C CYS A 59 -31.75 -22.62 16.70
N LYS A 60 -31.40 -23.81 16.18
CA LYS A 60 -31.07 -25.00 16.97
C LYS A 60 -29.57 -25.16 17.26
N ASN A 61 -28.74 -24.20 16.84
CA ASN A 61 -27.28 -24.19 17.04
C ASN A 61 -26.57 -25.49 16.60
N ASN A 62 -26.98 -26.06 15.47
CA ASN A 62 -26.50 -27.36 15.00
C ASN A 62 -25.99 -27.35 13.55
N LEU A 63 -26.04 -26.21 12.87
CA LEU A 63 -25.62 -26.07 11.48
C LEU A 63 -24.11 -25.88 11.31
N ILE A 64 -23.36 -25.67 12.39
CA ILE A 64 -21.91 -25.57 12.38
C ILE A 64 -21.34 -26.54 13.41
N LYS A 65 -20.35 -27.35 13.01
CA LYS A 65 -19.66 -28.30 13.88
C LYS A 65 -18.15 -28.23 13.67
N ASN A 66 -17.39 -28.44 14.75
CA ASN A 66 -15.93 -28.54 14.74
C ASN A 66 -15.22 -27.28 14.19
N GLU A 67 -15.77 -26.10 14.45
CA GLU A 67 -15.24 -24.84 13.95
C GLU A 67 -13.85 -24.49 14.50
N HIS A 68 -13.44 -25.07 15.63
CA HIS A 68 -12.11 -24.88 16.21
C HIS A 68 -10.97 -25.32 15.27
N TYR A 69 -11.21 -26.27 14.36
CA TYR A 69 -10.21 -26.66 13.37
C TYR A 69 -9.82 -25.53 12.42
N LEU A 70 -10.69 -24.52 12.23
CA LEU A 70 -10.36 -23.34 11.43
C LEU A 70 -9.34 -22.41 12.11
N LEU A 71 -9.06 -22.62 13.39
CA LEU A 71 -8.06 -21.87 14.15
C LEU A 71 -6.73 -22.65 14.26
N GLU A 72 -6.68 -23.88 13.77
CA GLU A 72 -5.44 -24.67 13.67
C GLU A 72 -4.72 -24.32 12.36
N ARG A 73 -3.38 -24.26 12.41
CA ARG A 73 -2.57 -24.08 11.20
C ARG A 73 -2.72 -25.30 10.30
N GLY A 74 -3.32 -25.11 9.13
CA GLY A 74 -3.41 -26.14 8.10
C GLY A 74 -2.12 -26.33 7.31
N ASN A 75 -2.10 -27.36 6.47
CA ASN A 75 -0.99 -27.67 5.56
C ASN A 75 -1.27 -27.22 4.12
N GLY A 76 -2.38 -26.52 3.88
CA GLY A 76 -2.74 -25.99 2.57
C GLY A 76 -3.18 -27.03 1.53
N GLN A 77 -3.26 -28.31 1.90
CA GLN A 77 -3.50 -29.44 0.98
C GLN A 77 -4.88 -30.06 1.22
N SER A 78 -5.69 -30.18 0.16
CA SER A 78 -6.93 -30.95 0.21
C SER A 78 -6.63 -32.44 0.36
N GLU A 79 -7.42 -33.12 1.18
CA GLU A 79 -7.32 -34.57 1.40
C GLU A 79 -8.65 -35.25 1.05
N MET A 80 -8.58 -36.50 0.62
CA MET A 80 -9.76 -37.29 0.26
C MET A 80 -10.56 -37.76 1.48
N ASN A 81 -9.99 -37.66 2.68
CA ASN A 81 -10.64 -38.02 3.94
C ASN A 81 -11.18 -36.75 4.64
N ARG A 82 -12.34 -36.85 5.31
CA ARG A 82 -13.00 -35.70 5.97
C ARG A 82 -12.51 -35.46 7.41
N LYS A 83 -11.23 -35.75 7.71
CA LYS A 83 -10.70 -35.54 9.06
C LYS A 83 -10.41 -34.06 9.29
N LYS A 84 -10.62 -33.61 10.53
CA LYS A 84 -10.33 -32.24 10.97
C LYS A 84 -10.96 -31.13 10.09
N CYS A 85 -12.22 -31.32 9.71
CA CYS A 85 -12.97 -30.31 8.98
C CYS A 85 -14.00 -29.62 9.90
N CYS A 86 -14.15 -28.31 9.73
CA CYS A 86 -15.35 -27.59 10.13
C CYS A 86 -16.48 -27.95 9.16
N ILE A 87 -17.63 -28.33 9.69
CA ILE A 87 -18.81 -28.67 8.89
C ILE A 87 -19.78 -27.49 8.97
N MET A 88 -20.16 -26.95 7.82
CA MET A 88 -21.22 -25.93 7.71
C MET A 88 -22.38 -26.47 6.89
N THR A 89 -23.59 -26.33 7.42
CA THR A 89 -24.84 -26.80 6.80
C THR A 89 -25.81 -25.64 6.61
N SER A 90 -26.59 -25.68 5.54
CA SER A 90 -27.67 -24.75 5.26
C SER A 90 -28.96 -25.53 4.98
N THR A 91 -30.09 -24.94 5.31
CA THR A 91 -31.43 -25.44 4.97
C THR A 91 -32.07 -24.52 3.92
N GLU A 92 -33.33 -24.73 3.60
CA GLU A 92 -34.11 -23.80 2.76
C GLU A 92 -34.25 -22.42 3.42
N THR A 93 -34.40 -22.37 4.76
CA THR A 93 -34.71 -21.15 5.51
C THR A 93 -33.56 -20.59 6.32
N GLU A 94 -32.53 -21.39 6.62
CA GLU A 94 -31.42 -21.00 7.50
C GLU A 94 -30.06 -21.17 6.81
N LYS A 95 -29.24 -20.12 6.87
CA LYS A 95 -27.91 -20.06 6.22
C LYS A 95 -26.81 -19.94 7.27
N ALA A 96 -26.01 -20.99 7.46
CA ALA A 96 -24.88 -20.94 8.37
C ALA A 96 -23.87 -19.85 7.95
N SER A 97 -23.30 -19.15 8.93
CA SER A 97 -22.24 -18.17 8.68
C SER A 97 -21.21 -18.10 9.80
N LEU A 98 -20.00 -17.68 9.43
CA LEU A 98 -18.86 -17.45 10.32
C LEU A 98 -18.26 -16.08 10.05
N LEU A 99 -17.87 -15.36 11.11
CA LEU A 99 -17.05 -14.16 11.03
C LEU A 99 -15.70 -14.42 11.70
N LEU A 100 -14.62 -14.30 10.93
CA LEU A 100 -13.25 -14.58 11.33
C LEU A 100 -12.48 -13.27 11.56
N ASP A 101 -11.60 -13.26 12.56
CA ASP A 101 -10.66 -12.18 12.85
C ASP A 101 -9.23 -12.70 12.69
N PHE A 102 -8.46 -12.10 11.79
CA PHE A 102 -7.05 -12.46 11.54
C PHE A 102 -6.08 -11.76 12.49
N GLY A 103 -6.56 -10.86 13.35
CA GLY A 103 -5.80 -10.22 14.42
C GLY A 103 -5.19 -8.87 14.04
N SER A 104 -4.82 -8.69 12.79
CA SER A 104 -4.23 -7.46 12.23
C SER A 104 -4.84 -7.15 10.87
N GLU A 105 -4.69 -5.91 10.42
CA GLU A 105 -5.00 -5.50 9.05
C GLU A 105 -4.05 -6.20 8.07
N LEU A 106 -4.56 -6.72 6.94
CA LEU A 106 -3.80 -7.50 5.96
C LEU A 106 -4.16 -7.02 4.55
N HIS A 107 -3.17 -7.03 3.66
CA HIS A 107 -3.42 -6.91 2.22
C HIS A 107 -3.30 -8.27 1.54
N GLY A 108 -4.29 -8.62 0.73
CA GLY A 108 -4.26 -9.83 -0.11
C GLY A 108 -5.62 -10.52 -0.15
N GLY A 109 -5.65 -11.84 0.05
CA GLY A 109 -6.86 -12.65 -0.22
C GLY A 109 -7.17 -13.69 0.83
N LEU A 110 -7.99 -14.66 0.45
CA LEU A 110 -8.41 -15.78 1.26
C LEU A 110 -8.15 -17.07 0.49
N LYS A 111 -7.55 -18.06 1.13
CA LYS A 111 -7.46 -19.44 0.67
C LYS A 111 -8.46 -20.29 1.43
N LEU A 112 -9.28 -21.02 0.69
CA LEU A 112 -10.20 -22.03 1.21
C LEU A 112 -9.71 -23.41 0.79
N VAL A 113 -9.52 -24.32 1.75
CA VAL A 113 -9.22 -25.73 1.48
C VAL A 113 -10.45 -26.56 1.83
N MET A 114 -10.96 -27.26 0.83
CA MET A 114 -12.22 -27.98 0.90
C MET A 114 -11.98 -29.42 1.37
N GLY A 115 -12.90 -29.91 2.20
CA GLY A 115 -12.96 -31.29 2.69
C GLY A 115 -14.15 -32.06 2.10
N SER A 116 -14.63 -31.68 0.91
CA SER A 116 -15.82 -32.22 0.24
C SER A 116 -17.16 -31.55 0.60
N SER A 117 -18.20 -31.89 -0.16
CA SER A 117 -19.60 -31.49 0.05
C SER A 117 -20.53 -32.71 -0.07
N ASN A 118 -21.76 -32.59 0.47
CA ASN A 118 -22.84 -33.55 0.22
C ASN A 118 -23.39 -33.45 -1.22
N ARG A 119 -23.10 -32.35 -1.92
CA ARG A 119 -23.45 -32.15 -3.34
C ARG A 119 -22.31 -32.59 -4.26
N ARG A 120 -22.68 -32.94 -5.50
CA ARG A 120 -21.72 -33.15 -6.60
C ARG A 120 -21.32 -31.84 -7.27
N GLU A 121 -22.24 -30.87 -7.26
CA GLU A 121 -22.04 -29.54 -7.83
C GLU A 121 -21.31 -28.61 -6.85
N PRO A 122 -20.60 -27.60 -7.37
CA PRO A 122 -20.09 -26.48 -6.57
C PRO A 122 -21.17 -25.86 -5.69
N SER A 123 -20.77 -25.33 -4.53
CA SER A 123 -21.70 -24.76 -3.55
C SER A 123 -21.61 -23.24 -3.52
N LEU A 124 -22.76 -22.58 -3.61
CA LEU A 124 -22.84 -21.12 -3.55
C LEU A 124 -22.54 -20.59 -2.13
N VAL A 125 -21.61 -19.65 -2.03
CA VAL A 125 -21.24 -18.95 -0.80
C VAL A 125 -21.19 -17.44 -1.04
N ARG A 126 -21.24 -16.67 0.06
CA ARG A 126 -20.89 -15.25 0.09
C ARG A 126 -19.70 -15.03 1.00
N ILE A 127 -18.70 -14.32 0.50
CA ILE A 127 -17.48 -13.97 1.22
C ILE A 127 -17.41 -12.45 1.30
N ARG A 128 -17.30 -11.92 2.52
CA ARG A 128 -17.23 -10.50 2.79
C ARG A 128 -15.98 -10.14 3.56
N PHE A 129 -15.12 -9.32 2.96
CA PHE A 129 -13.93 -8.75 3.57
C PHE A 129 -14.25 -7.42 4.26
N GLY A 130 -13.57 -7.10 5.35
CA GLY A 130 -13.68 -5.79 5.98
C GLY A 130 -12.55 -5.47 6.95
N GLU A 131 -12.22 -4.19 7.05
CA GLU A 131 -11.27 -3.63 8.05
C GLU A 131 -11.93 -3.59 9.43
N SER A 132 -13.27 -3.58 9.46
CA SER A 132 -14.08 -3.63 10.69
C SER A 132 -15.12 -4.75 10.67
N VAL A 133 -15.55 -5.15 11.88
CA VAL A 133 -16.68 -6.08 12.06
C VAL A 133 -17.95 -5.54 11.40
N GLY A 134 -18.22 -4.24 11.53
CA GLY A 134 -19.40 -3.62 10.92
C GLY A 134 -19.40 -3.73 9.40
N GLU A 135 -18.26 -3.43 8.78
CA GLU A 135 -18.06 -3.55 7.34
C GLU A 135 -18.21 -5.01 6.85
N ALA A 136 -17.55 -5.98 7.48
CA ALA A 136 -17.67 -7.39 7.08
C ALA A 136 -19.11 -7.95 7.20
N ASN A 137 -20.00 -7.26 7.92
CA ASN A 137 -21.42 -7.62 8.06
C ASN A 137 -22.37 -6.74 7.21
N SER A 138 -21.89 -5.64 6.64
CA SER A 138 -22.71 -4.71 5.88
C SER A 138 -23.10 -5.28 4.50
N THR A 139 -24.09 -4.64 3.89
CA THR A 139 -24.40 -4.80 2.46
C THR A 139 -23.73 -3.68 1.69
N THR A 140 -23.21 -4.01 0.52
CA THR A 140 -22.53 -3.05 -0.34
C THR A 140 -23.53 -2.14 -1.07
N SER A 141 -23.20 -0.85 -1.22
CA SER A 141 -23.97 0.12 -2.01
C SER A 141 -23.12 0.64 -3.17
N ASN A 142 -23.27 0.04 -4.36
CA ASN A 142 -22.45 0.37 -5.53
C ASN A 142 -23.15 1.31 -6.54
N SER A 143 -24.39 1.72 -6.28
CA SER A 143 -25.16 2.55 -7.22
C SER A 143 -24.93 4.05 -7.04
N GLU A 144 -24.51 4.49 -5.86
CA GLU A 144 -24.37 5.90 -5.50
C GLU A 144 -23.26 6.08 -4.45
N TRP A 145 -22.48 7.16 -4.59
CA TRP A 145 -21.48 7.58 -3.61
C TRP A 145 -22.16 8.10 -2.33
N LYS A 146 -22.14 7.29 -1.26
CA LYS A 146 -22.76 7.63 0.02
C LYS A 146 -21.81 7.45 1.19
N VAL A 147 -21.71 8.50 2.00
CA VAL A 147 -20.95 8.46 3.26
C VAL A 147 -21.55 7.42 4.20
N GLY A 148 -20.71 6.61 4.83
CA GLY A 148 -21.12 5.59 5.80
C GLY A 148 -21.53 4.24 5.21
N PHE A 149 -21.38 4.05 3.90
CA PHE A 149 -21.67 2.78 3.22
C PHE A 149 -20.38 2.09 2.77
N SER A 150 -20.39 0.76 2.78
CA SER A 150 -19.33 -0.04 2.18
C SER A 150 -19.56 -0.16 0.68
N THR A 151 -18.49 -0.04 -0.11
CA THR A 151 -18.52 -0.15 -1.57
C THR A 151 -17.51 -1.20 -2.06
N ASP A 152 -17.56 -1.53 -3.35
CA ASP A 152 -16.61 -2.41 -4.03
C ASP A 152 -15.74 -1.65 -5.07
N ASP A 153 -15.65 -0.32 -4.96
CA ASP A 153 -15.21 0.56 -6.06
C ASP A 153 -13.76 0.31 -6.50
N HIS A 154 -12.86 0.04 -5.55
CA HIS A 154 -11.43 -0.16 -5.80
C HIS A 154 -10.98 -1.61 -5.56
N ALA A 155 -11.80 -2.40 -4.88
CA ALA A 155 -11.54 -3.80 -4.59
C ALA A 155 -12.86 -4.51 -4.27
N LYS A 156 -13.04 -5.73 -4.80
CA LYS A 156 -14.19 -6.55 -4.43
C LYS A 156 -14.02 -7.02 -2.97
N ARG A 157 -14.86 -6.50 -2.08
CA ARG A 157 -15.00 -6.99 -0.71
C ARG A 157 -16.18 -7.93 -0.54
N ASP A 158 -17.25 -7.78 -1.33
CA ASP A 158 -18.47 -8.59 -1.21
C ASP A 158 -18.66 -9.46 -2.46
N ILE A 159 -18.44 -10.76 -2.28
CA ILE A 159 -18.32 -11.71 -3.38
C ILE A 159 -19.29 -12.86 -3.13
N ILE A 160 -20.24 -13.04 -4.06
CA ILE A 160 -21.06 -14.25 -4.15
C ILE A 160 -20.45 -15.12 -5.24
N MET A 161 -20.10 -16.37 -4.89
CA MET A 161 -19.46 -17.28 -5.84
C MET A 161 -19.72 -18.74 -5.47
N GLU A 162 -19.48 -19.63 -6.42
CA GLU A 162 -19.43 -21.06 -6.16
C GLU A 162 -18.02 -21.49 -5.73
N ILE A 163 -17.94 -22.31 -4.68
CA ILE A 163 -16.69 -22.96 -4.26
C ILE A 163 -16.66 -24.42 -4.73
N PRO A 164 -15.46 -24.95 -5.07
CA PRO A 164 -15.34 -26.33 -5.53
C PRO A 164 -15.73 -27.29 -4.41
N ARG A 165 -16.17 -28.49 -4.80
CA ARG A 165 -16.50 -29.55 -3.86
C ARG A 165 -15.28 -29.99 -3.06
N ASP A 166 -14.20 -30.29 -3.77
CA ASP A 166 -12.92 -30.78 -3.24
C ASP A 166 -11.78 -29.87 -3.77
N GLY A 167 -10.60 -29.94 -3.18
CA GLY A 167 -9.46 -29.13 -3.60
C GLY A 167 -9.34 -27.81 -2.83
N MET A 168 -8.87 -26.76 -3.49
CA MET A 168 -8.68 -25.45 -2.89
C MET A 168 -8.99 -24.33 -3.88
N ILE A 169 -9.29 -23.15 -3.34
CA ILE A 169 -9.49 -21.92 -4.11
C ILE A 169 -8.88 -20.73 -3.37
N GLU A 170 -8.42 -19.74 -4.13
CA GLU A 170 -7.98 -18.44 -3.64
C GLU A 170 -8.91 -17.34 -4.19
N ILE A 171 -9.27 -16.36 -3.35
CA ILE A 171 -10.21 -15.30 -3.68
C ILE A 171 -9.82 -13.99 -2.98
N GLY A 172 -10.21 -12.84 -3.52
CA GLY A 172 -9.93 -11.52 -2.93
C GLY A 172 -8.81 -10.81 -3.67
N ASN A 173 -7.84 -10.27 -2.94
CA ASN A 173 -6.97 -9.14 -3.28
C ASN A 173 -7.61 -7.79 -2.86
N THR A 174 -7.68 -7.56 -1.55
CA THR A 174 -8.19 -6.34 -0.89
C THR A 174 -7.51 -6.13 0.48
N GLY A 175 -7.74 -4.98 1.11
CA GLY A 175 -7.41 -4.75 2.51
C GLY A 175 -8.50 -5.29 3.45
N PHE A 176 -8.12 -6.07 4.45
CA PHE A 176 -9.03 -6.59 5.45
C PHE A 176 -8.33 -7.06 6.74
N ARG A 177 -9.10 -7.07 7.83
CA ARG A 177 -8.81 -7.83 9.05
C ARG A 177 -9.82 -8.93 9.31
N PHE A 178 -11.06 -8.72 8.88
CA PHE A 178 -12.19 -9.58 9.15
C PHE A 178 -12.72 -10.19 7.86
N VAL A 179 -13.15 -11.45 7.93
CA VAL A 179 -13.80 -12.14 6.82
C VAL A 179 -15.05 -12.84 7.30
N ARG A 180 -16.18 -12.56 6.66
CA ARG A 180 -17.43 -13.29 6.84
C ARG A 180 -17.66 -14.27 5.71
N LEU A 181 -17.99 -15.51 6.05
CA LEU A 181 -18.39 -16.56 5.11
C LEU A 181 -19.84 -16.98 5.40
N ASP A 182 -20.73 -16.87 4.42
CA ASP A 182 -22.10 -17.35 4.48
C ASP A 182 -22.30 -18.50 3.47
N LEU A 183 -22.85 -19.64 3.92
CA LEU A 183 -23.23 -20.75 3.03
C LEU A 183 -24.62 -20.48 2.45
N LEU A 184 -24.68 -19.90 1.25
CA LEU A 184 -25.93 -19.47 0.61
C LEU A 184 -26.71 -20.63 -0.02
N GLN A 185 -26.01 -21.64 -0.55
CA GLN A 185 -26.62 -22.77 -1.23
C GLN A 185 -27.75 -23.40 -0.39
N ASN A 186 -28.90 -23.69 -0.97
CA ASN A 186 -29.98 -24.39 -0.27
C ASN A 186 -29.62 -25.86 -0.02
N ASN A 187 -29.95 -26.37 1.17
CA ASN A 187 -29.86 -27.79 1.52
C ASN A 187 -28.46 -28.40 1.30
N ALA A 188 -27.41 -27.64 1.61
CA ALA A 188 -26.02 -28.04 1.41
C ALA A 188 -25.30 -28.29 2.73
N THR A 189 -24.29 -29.17 2.68
CA THR A 189 -23.32 -29.34 3.75
C THR A 189 -21.93 -29.35 3.14
N ILE A 190 -21.12 -28.35 3.49
CA ILE A 190 -19.73 -28.24 3.09
C ILE A 190 -18.82 -28.60 4.26
N SER A 191 -17.67 -29.20 3.95
CA SER A 191 -16.59 -29.42 4.90
C SER A 191 -15.43 -28.50 4.54
N LEU A 192 -14.99 -27.70 5.49
CA LEU A 192 -13.89 -26.75 5.35
C LEU A 192 -12.72 -27.26 6.20
N LYS A 193 -11.62 -27.60 5.54
CA LYS A 193 -10.39 -28.04 6.20
C LYS A 193 -9.59 -26.85 6.72
N GLU A 194 -9.52 -25.80 5.92
CA GLU A 194 -8.70 -24.62 6.22
C GLU A 194 -9.35 -23.37 5.61
N ILE A 195 -9.30 -22.28 6.37
CA ILE A 195 -9.52 -20.92 5.88
C ILE A 195 -8.30 -20.12 6.31
N SER A 196 -7.52 -19.62 5.37
CA SER A 196 -6.30 -18.85 5.66
C SER A 196 -6.33 -17.54 4.88
N ALA A 197 -5.92 -16.43 5.50
CA ALA A 197 -5.63 -15.21 4.77
C ALA A 197 -4.37 -15.42 3.94
N ILE A 198 -4.34 -14.86 2.74
CA ILE A 198 -3.17 -14.71 1.91
C ILE A 198 -2.66 -13.29 2.17
N LEU A 199 -1.58 -13.15 2.93
CA LEU A 199 -0.86 -11.89 3.06
C LEU A 199 0.04 -11.73 1.84
N ARG A 200 -0.10 -10.61 1.13
CA ARG A 200 0.79 -10.15 0.06
C ARG A 200 1.53 -8.91 0.54
N TYR A 201 2.86 -8.98 0.55
CA TYR A 201 3.72 -7.95 1.17
C TYR A 201 5.11 -7.94 0.54
N ARG A 202 5.87 -6.87 0.75
CA ARG A 202 7.29 -6.84 0.38
C ARG A 202 8.08 -7.54 1.47
N ASP A 203 8.87 -8.55 1.12
CA ASP A 203 9.79 -9.15 2.11
C ASP A 203 11.01 -8.25 2.29
N ILE A 204 10.88 -7.27 3.19
CA ILE A 204 11.90 -6.25 3.48
C ILE A 204 12.16 -6.13 4.99
N PRO A 205 13.40 -5.81 5.40
CA PRO A 205 13.74 -5.64 6.80
C PRO A 205 13.28 -4.27 7.34
N TYR A 206 12.86 -4.25 8.60
CA TYR A 206 12.68 -3.02 9.38
C TYR A 206 14.06 -2.59 9.93
N LEU A 207 14.72 -1.67 9.23
CA LEU A 207 16.06 -1.17 9.56
C LEU A 207 16.03 -0.12 10.69
N GLY A 208 14.99 0.72 10.69
CA GLY A 208 14.75 1.70 11.74
C GLY A 208 13.92 1.11 12.88
N SER A 209 14.15 1.60 14.09
CA SER A 209 13.40 1.23 15.28
C SER A 209 13.23 2.41 16.22
N PHE A 210 12.14 2.42 16.98
CA PHE A 210 11.90 3.38 18.05
C PHE A 210 11.31 2.67 19.26
N GLU A 211 11.79 3.02 20.45
CA GLU A 211 11.22 2.59 21.72
C GLU A 211 11.42 3.69 22.77
N CYS A 212 10.41 3.90 23.60
CA CYS A 212 10.47 4.77 24.76
C CYS A 212 9.71 4.16 25.95
N ASN A 213 9.71 4.86 27.09
CA ASN A 213 8.99 4.43 28.29
C ASN A 213 7.45 4.52 28.15
N ASP A 214 6.93 5.24 27.14
CA ASP A 214 5.50 5.30 26.84
C ASP A 214 5.08 4.17 25.87
N GLN A 215 4.41 3.17 26.43
CA GLN A 215 3.91 2.01 25.68
C GLN A 215 2.87 2.38 24.60
N ARG A 216 2.14 3.49 24.75
CA ARG A 216 1.21 3.97 23.73
C ARG A 216 1.98 4.55 22.55
N LEU A 217 3.05 5.33 22.78
CA LEU A 217 3.89 5.84 21.70
C LEU A 217 4.59 4.71 20.94
N ASN A 218 5.08 3.68 21.64
CA ASN A 218 5.66 2.49 20.99
C ASN A 218 4.64 1.80 20.06
N LYS A 219 3.39 1.68 20.50
CA LYS A 219 2.30 1.12 19.68
C LYS A 219 1.95 2.00 18.48
N ILE A 220 1.91 3.33 18.65
CA ILE A 220 1.68 4.27 17.56
C ILE A 220 2.77 4.12 16.50
N TRP A 221 4.04 4.05 16.93
CA TRP A 221 5.18 3.94 16.02
C TRP A 221 5.10 2.66 15.16
N ILE A 222 4.95 1.48 15.78
CA ILE A 222 4.90 0.22 15.01
C ILE A 222 3.64 0.14 14.15
N THR A 223 2.53 0.73 14.59
CA THR A 223 1.30 0.80 13.79
C THR A 223 1.53 1.64 12.54
N GLY A 224 2.12 2.84 12.66
CA GLY A 224 2.44 3.70 11.51
C GLY A 224 3.40 3.02 10.52
N ALA A 225 4.46 2.39 11.04
CA ALA A 225 5.40 1.63 10.22
C ALA A 225 4.74 0.47 9.47
N TYR A 226 3.85 -0.28 10.12
CA TYR A 226 3.11 -1.37 9.50
C TYR A 226 2.07 -0.88 8.47
N THR A 227 1.38 0.22 8.73
CA THR A 227 0.45 0.83 7.77
C THR A 227 1.14 1.21 6.47
N VAL A 228 2.31 1.87 6.55
CA VAL A 228 3.07 2.23 5.35
C VAL A 228 3.60 0.98 4.64
N HIS A 229 4.05 -0.04 5.37
CA HIS A 229 4.47 -1.30 4.76
C HIS A 229 3.33 -2.00 3.99
N LEU A 230 2.12 -2.00 4.53
CA LEU A 230 0.94 -2.50 3.82
C LEU A 230 0.73 -1.76 2.50
N ASN A 231 0.94 -0.44 2.50
CA ASN A 231 0.82 0.42 1.31
C ASN A 231 1.99 0.33 0.32
N MET A 232 3.14 -0.23 0.71
CA MET A 232 4.27 -0.49 -0.18
C MET A 232 4.01 -1.72 -1.06
N GLN A 233 3.18 -1.57 -2.08
CA GLN A 233 2.88 -2.60 -3.08
C GLN A 233 3.83 -2.45 -4.27
N GLU A 234 3.41 -2.74 -5.50
CA GLU A 234 4.19 -2.46 -6.72
C GLU A 234 4.63 -1.00 -6.78
N PHE A 235 3.72 -0.12 -6.37
CA PHE A 235 3.93 1.30 -6.13
C PHE A 235 3.44 1.63 -4.71
N LEU A 236 3.71 2.85 -4.27
CA LEU A 236 3.28 3.34 -2.96
C LEU A 236 1.82 3.79 -3.09
N TRP A 237 0.90 3.01 -2.50
CA TRP A 237 -0.53 3.29 -2.54
C TRP A 237 -0.96 4.08 -1.31
N ASP A 238 -1.95 4.95 -1.46
CA ASP A 238 -2.63 5.63 -0.35
C ASP A 238 -3.28 4.66 0.66
N GLY A 239 -3.86 3.56 0.17
CA GLY A 239 -4.58 2.59 0.99
C GLY A 239 -4.80 1.24 0.32
N ILE A 240 -4.62 0.15 1.09
CA ILE A 240 -4.70 -1.23 0.59
C ILE A 240 -6.09 -1.75 0.24
N LYS A 241 -7.15 -1.15 0.79
CA LYS A 241 -8.55 -1.44 0.43
C LYS A 241 -9.04 -0.46 -0.63
N ARG A 242 -8.79 0.83 -0.40
CA ARG A 242 -9.23 1.97 -1.20
C ARG A 242 -8.28 3.15 -0.91
N ASP A 243 -7.81 3.91 -1.89
CA ASP A 243 -8.10 3.87 -3.34
C ASP A 243 -7.12 2.99 -4.14
N ARG A 244 -6.02 2.54 -3.54
CA ARG A 244 -5.02 1.63 -4.13
C ARG A 244 -4.25 2.26 -5.29
N VAL A 245 -4.00 3.56 -5.20
CA VAL A 245 -3.33 4.33 -6.25
C VAL A 245 -2.27 5.26 -5.66
N VAL A 246 -1.38 5.74 -6.53
CA VAL A 246 -0.35 6.71 -6.15
C VAL A 246 -0.98 8.11 -6.07
N TRP A 247 -1.22 8.58 -4.86
CA TRP A 247 -1.63 9.96 -4.59
C TRP A 247 -0.43 10.76 -4.05
N LEU A 248 -0.08 11.86 -4.73
CA LEU A 248 1.14 12.59 -4.41
C LEU A 248 1.04 13.43 -3.12
N GLY A 249 -0.17 13.79 -2.70
CA GLY A 249 -0.42 14.43 -1.41
C GLY A 249 -0.15 13.49 -0.24
N ASP A 250 -0.46 12.21 -0.40
CA ASP A 250 -0.22 11.15 0.60
C ASP A 250 1.27 10.77 0.66
N MET A 251 1.98 10.88 -0.47
CA MET A 251 3.35 10.39 -0.59
C MET A 251 4.34 11.04 0.38
N HIS A 252 4.15 12.28 0.83
CA HIS A 252 5.14 12.93 1.71
C HIS A 252 5.31 12.23 3.06
N PRO A 253 4.25 12.06 3.88
CA PRO A 253 4.37 11.29 5.12
C PRO A 253 4.77 9.83 4.88
N GLU A 254 4.35 9.21 3.77
CA GLU A 254 4.73 7.85 3.43
C GLU A 254 6.22 7.72 3.12
N LEU A 255 6.79 8.60 2.28
CA LEU A 255 8.22 8.65 1.96
C LEU A 255 9.05 8.82 3.23
N MET A 256 8.62 9.71 4.12
CA MET A 256 9.28 9.91 5.42
C MET A 256 9.28 8.61 6.23
N ALA A 257 8.14 7.94 6.36
CA ALA A 257 8.07 6.66 7.07
C ALA A 257 8.93 5.59 6.40
N VAL A 258 8.84 5.43 5.07
CA VAL A 258 9.62 4.44 4.31
C VAL A 258 11.11 4.62 4.60
N SER A 259 11.59 5.84 4.51
CA SER A 259 13.02 6.11 4.54
C SER A 259 13.62 6.04 5.94
N ARG A 260 12.82 6.25 6.99
CA ARG A 260 13.26 6.08 8.38
C ARG A 260 13.10 4.65 8.88
N VAL A 261 12.16 3.87 8.34
CA VAL A 261 11.90 2.50 8.80
C VAL A 261 12.59 1.46 7.93
N PHE A 262 12.52 1.58 6.61
CA PHE A 262 13.02 0.58 5.65
C PHE A 262 14.27 1.02 4.90
N GLY A 263 14.66 2.30 5.01
CA GLY A 263 15.78 2.86 4.26
C GLY A 263 15.45 3.05 2.78
N TYR A 264 16.44 2.89 1.91
CA TYR A 264 16.20 2.94 0.47
C TYR A 264 15.28 1.79 0.04
N ASN A 265 14.20 2.12 -0.65
CA ASN A 265 13.34 1.17 -1.31
C ASN A 265 12.89 1.70 -2.68
N GLU A 266 12.93 0.85 -3.71
CA GLU A 266 12.61 1.24 -5.08
C GLU A 266 11.15 1.63 -5.30
N VAL A 267 10.26 1.33 -4.34
CA VAL A 267 8.85 1.77 -4.41
C VAL A 267 8.72 3.29 -4.53
N ILE A 268 9.60 4.07 -3.90
CA ILE A 268 9.58 5.54 -3.96
C ILE A 268 9.94 6.04 -5.37
N PRO A 269 11.13 5.76 -5.93
CA PRO A 269 11.49 6.23 -7.27
C PRO A 269 10.54 5.69 -8.34
N ASN A 270 10.06 4.44 -8.22
CA ASN A 270 9.07 3.89 -9.17
C ASN A 270 7.74 4.67 -9.12
N SER A 271 7.29 5.10 -7.95
CA SER A 271 6.05 5.86 -7.79
C SER A 271 6.17 7.29 -8.30
N LEU A 272 7.31 7.95 -8.05
CA LEU A 272 7.62 9.27 -8.61
C LEU A 272 7.74 9.24 -10.14
N ASP A 273 8.39 8.21 -10.69
CA ASP A 273 8.46 7.94 -12.14
C ASP A 273 7.05 7.81 -12.75
N LEU A 274 6.19 7.01 -12.10
CA LEU A 274 4.83 6.78 -12.56
C LEU A 274 4.02 8.07 -12.55
N ALA A 275 4.14 8.88 -11.49
CA ALA A 275 3.45 10.15 -11.36
C ALA A 275 3.78 11.10 -12.52
N CYS A 276 5.06 11.29 -12.85
CA CYS A 276 5.47 12.13 -13.98
C CYS A 276 4.95 11.62 -15.33
N LYS A 277 4.89 10.29 -15.51
CA LYS A 277 4.36 9.67 -16.74
C LYS A 277 2.84 9.82 -16.87
N GLN A 278 2.11 9.68 -15.76
CA GLN A 278 0.65 9.82 -15.74
C GLN A 278 0.21 11.27 -15.90
N PHE A 279 1.00 12.21 -15.38
CA PHE A 279 0.69 13.63 -15.38
C PHE A 279 1.83 14.42 -16.06
N PRO A 280 2.00 14.30 -17.39
CA PRO A 280 2.94 15.14 -18.10
C PRO A 280 2.51 16.60 -17.99
N LEU A 281 3.47 17.51 -17.86
CA LEU A 281 3.21 18.95 -17.84
C LEU A 281 2.46 19.38 -19.12
N PRO A 282 1.54 20.37 -19.04
CA PRO A 282 1.26 21.23 -17.88
C PRO A 282 0.18 20.70 -16.93
N ASN A 283 -0.13 19.40 -16.96
CA ASN A 283 -1.14 18.84 -16.07
C ASN A 283 -0.63 18.78 -14.63
N TRP A 284 -1.49 19.15 -13.67
CA TRP A 284 -1.22 18.96 -12.26
C TRP A 284 -1.33 17.47 -11.88
N MET A 285 -0.46 17.02 -10.98
CA MET A 285 -0.45 15.62 -10.52
C MET A 285 -1.76 15.30 -9.81
N ASN A 286 -2.37 14.18 -10.21
CA ASN A 286 -3.71 13.77 -9.79
C ASN A 286 -4.80 14.86 -9.98
N GLY A 287 -4.59 15.81 -10.91
CA GLY A 287 -5.48 16.94 -11.14
C GLY A 287 -5.45 18.03 -10.06
N MET A 288 -4.52 17.96 -9.10
CA MET A 288 -4.43 18.89 -7.96
C MET A 288 -3.09 19.61 -7.94
N SER A 289 -3.11 20.95 -7.98
CA SER A 289 -1.87 21.73 -7.99
C SER A 289 -1.02 21.53 -6.73
N ALA A 290 -1.64 21.39 -5.56
CA ALA A 290 -0.94 21.07 -4.31
C ALA A 290 -0.11 19.78 -4.40
N TYR A 291 -0.55 18.81 -5.19
CA TYR A 291 0.11 17.51 -5.31
C TYR A 291 1.37 17.62 -6.17
N SER A 292 1.38 18.50 -7.17
CA SER A 292 2.61 18.88 -7.87
C SER A 292 3.56 19.69 -6.98
N LEU A 293 3.07 20.50 -6.05
CA LEU A 293 3.93 21.16 -5.06
C LEU A 293 4.60 20.12 -4.14
N TRP A 294 3.83 19.13 -3.66
CA TRP A 294 4.36 18.00 -2.89
C TRP A 294 5.40 17.17 -3.67
N TYR A 295 5.27 17.05 -4.99
CA TYR A 295 6.30 16.40 -5.80
C TYR A 295 7.68 17.07 -5.66
N LEU A 296 7.76 18.40 -5.69
CA LEU A 296 9.04 19.11 -5.50
C LEU A 296 9.64 18.86 -4.12
N ILE A 297 8.79 18.89 -3.09
CA ILE A 297 9.18 18.60 -1.71
C ILE A 297 9.66 17.15 -1.57
N ASN A 298 8.94 16.19 -2.17
CA ASN A 298 9.29 14.77 -2.14
C ASN A 298 10.59 14.47 -2.91
N GLN A 299 10.84 15.17 -4.03
CA GLN A 299 12.12 15.07 -4.75
C GLN A 299 13.29 15.57 -3.90
N TYR A 300 13.10 16.69 -3.20
CA TYR A 300 14.11 17.22 -2.28
C TYR A 300 14.37 16.26 -1.13
N GLU A 301 13.32 15.78 -0.46
CA GLU A 301 13.48 14.88 0.68
C GLU A 301 14.14 13.55 0.27
N TRP A 302 13.72 12.97 -0.86
CA TRP A 302 14.34 11.74 -1.37
C TRP A 302 15.82 11.93 -1.69
N TYR A 303 16.17 13.01 -2.40
CA TYR A 303 17.56 13.32 -2.70
C TYR A 303 18.37 13.61 -1.42
N HIS A 304 17.79 14.33 -0.45
CA HIS A 304 18.45 14.64 0.81
C HIS A 304 18.79 13.38 1.62
N GLN A 305 17.89 12.39 1.61
CA GLN A 305 18.08 11.14 2.33
C GLN A 305 19.03 10.16 1.63
N THR A 306 19.00 10.11 0.30
CA THR A 306 19.71 9.07 -0.47
C THR A 306 20.99 9.56 -1.14
N GLY A 307 21.09 10.86 -1.42
CA GLY A 307 22.16 11.44 -2.25
C GLY A 307 22.12 10.99 -3.72
N ASP A 308 21.02 10.38 -4.19
CA ASP A 308 20.90 9.83 -5.54
C ASP A 308 20.81 10.95 -6.61
N ILE A 309 21.99 11.41 -7.04
CA ILE A 309 22.12 12.48 -8.03
C ILE A 309 21.68 12.04 -9.43
N ASP A 310 21.75 10.74 -9.74
CA ASP A 310 21.40 10.23 -11.07
C ASP A 310 19.87 10.17 -11.22
N PHE A 311 19.15 9.76 -10.18
CA PHE A 311 17.70 9.89 -10.12
C PHE A 311 17.25 11.35 -10.19
N LEU A 312 17.91 12.25 -9.43
CA LEU A 312 17.58 13.68 -9.51
C LEU A 312 17.79 14.26 -10.92
N LYS A 313 18.92 13.93 -11.57
CA LYS A 313 19.20 14.34 -12.96
C LYS A 313 18.16 13.83 -13.94
N LYS A 314 17.70 12.59 -13.79
CA LYS A 314 16.63 12.02 -14.63
C LYS A 314 15.33 12.84 -14.55
N HIS A 315 15.06 13.50 -13.42
CA HIS A 315 13.87 14.32 -13.20
C HIS A 315 14.09 15.82 -13.49
N SER A 316 15.27 16.24 -13.97
CA SER A 316 15.64 17.65 -14.13
C SER A 316 14.63 18.44 -14.97
N ASP A 317 14.21 17.88 -16.10
CA ASP A 317 13.34 18.57 -17.06
C ASP A 317 11.93 18.76 -16.49
N TYR A 318 11.44 17.77 -15.74
CA TYR A 318 10.14 17.88 -15.09
C TYR A 318 10.19 18.89 -13.92
N ILE A 319 11.26 18.88 -13.11
CA ILE A 319 11.44 19.85 -12.02
C ILE A 319 11.49 21.27 -12.58
N SER A 320 12.34 21.50 -13.60
CA SER A 320 12.45 22.80 -14.27
C SER A 320 11.10 23.24 -14.86
N GLY A 321 10.46 22.39 -15.67
CA GLY A 321 9.18 22.72 -16.29
C GLY A 321 8.08 23.04 -15.27
N LEU A 322 8.08 22.36 -14.11
CA LEU A 322 7.12 22.64 -13.05
C LEU A 322 7.38 23.97 -12.34
N ILE A 323 8.64 24.35 -12.10
CA ILE A 323 9.01 25.68 -11.58
C ILE A 323 8.48 26.78 -12.53
N HIS A 324 8.71 26.61 -13.84
CA HIS A 324 8.22 27.55 -14.86
C HIS A 324 6.70 27.62 -14.92
N LEU A 325 6.02 26.47 -14.83
CA LEU A 325 4.55 26.43 -14.76
C LEU A 325 4.02 27.18 -13.52
N ILE A 326 4.65 27.01 -12.36
CA ILE A 326 4.26 27.73 -11.14
C ILE A 326 4.51 29.23 -11.30
N ASN A 327 5.65 29.61 -11.89
CA ASN A 327 5.97 31.01 -12.19
C ASN A 327 4.89 31.70 -13.03
N GLU A 328 4.39 31.03 -14.07
CA GLU A 328 3.30 31.55 -14.93
C GLU A 328 1.97 31.75 -14.17
N LYS A 329 1.80 31.08 -13.02
CA LYS A 329 0.59 31.14 -12.20
C LYS A 329 0.69 32.09 -11.03
N VAL A 330 1.85 32.72 -10.79
CA VAL A 330 2.07 33.69 -9.72
C VAL A 330 2.40 35.05 -10.34
N ASP A 331 1.57 36.06 -10.08
CA ASP A 331 1.80 37.42 -10.59
C ASP A 331 2.83 38.21 -9.74
N ASP A 332 3.19 39.42 -10.19
CA ASP A 332 4.18 40.28 -9.52
C ASP A 332 3.78 40.75 -8.12
N ALA A 333 2.48 40.76 -7.83
CA ALA A 333 1.91 41.07 -6.52
C ALA A 333 1.89 39.84 -5.58
N GLY A 334 2.13 38.64 -6.12
CA GLY A 334 2.08 37.38 -5.38
C GLY A 334 0.69 36.78 -5.29
N ASN A 335 -0.25 37.17 -6.16
CA ASN A 335 -1.50 36.45 -6.32
C ASN A 335 -1.25 35.20 -7.16
N GLU A 336 -1.88 34.09 -6.78
CA GLU A 336 -1.70 32.81 -7.45
C GLU A 336 -3.00 32.28 -8.06
N THR A 337 -2.88 31.65 -9.24
CA THR A 337 -4.01 31.07 -10.01
C THR A 337 -3.75 29.62 -10.41
N LEU A 338 -3.06 28.85 -9.56
CA LEU A 338 -2.62 27.48 -9.85
C LEU A 338 -3.80 26.57 -10.22
N ALA A 339 -4.90 26.64 -9.46
CA ALA A 339 -6.11 25.87 -9.78
C ALA A 339 -7.39 26.57 -9.29
N PRO A 340 -8.52 26.45 -10.04
CA PRO A 340 -9.83 26.94 -9.59
C PRO A 340 -10.36 26.20 -8.35
N ALA A 341 -10.06 24.90 -8.25
CA ALA A 341 -10.41 24.06 -7.10
C ALA A 341 -9.15 23.77 -6.29
N ARG A 342 -9.20 24.07 -4.99
CA ARG A 342 -8.07 23.89 -4.07
C ARG A 342 -8.39 22.81 -3.05
N PHE A 343 -7.45 21.88 -2.90
CA PHE A 343 -7.51 20.82 -1.90
C PHE A 343 -6.22 20.85 -1.09
N LEU A 344 -6.36 20.97 0.23
CA LEU A 344 -5.24 20.95 1.17
C LEU A 344 -5.42 19.81 2.15
N ASP A 345 -6.59 19.76 2.79
CA ASP A 345 -6.96 18.72 3.75
C ASP A 345 -8.49 18.55 3.77
N TRP A 346 -8.95 17.33 4.08
CA TRP A 346 -10.38 16.98 4.08
C TRP A 346 -11.18 17.76 5.14
N PRO A 347 -10.79 17.76 6.43
CA PRO A 347 -11.48 18.52 7.48
C PRO A 347 -11.43 20.04 7.28
N SER A 348 -10.36 20.56 6.66
CA SER A 348 -10.21 22.01 6.46
C SER A 348 -10.82 22.52 5.15
N SER A 349 -11.34 21.63 4.28
CA SER A 349 -11.86 22.00 2.95
C SER A 349 -12.96 23.06 2.98
N GLY A 350 -13.73 23.15 4.07
CA GLY A 350 -14.73 24.21 4.28
C GLY A 350 -14.15 25.57 4.67
N ASN A 351 -12.91 25.63 5.17
CA ASN A 351 -12.24 26.87 5.60
C ASN A 351 -11.44 27.48 4.45
N LYS A 352 -12.11 28.27 3.59
CA LYS A 352 -11.48 28.90 2.42
C LYS A 352 -10.24 29.74 2.75
N ALA A 353 -10.29 30.55 3.82
CA ALA A 353 -9.15 31.38 4.22
C ALA A 353 -7.96 30.54 4.70
N GLY A 354 -8.22 29.46 5.44
CA GLY A 354 -7.18 28.50 5.85
C GLY A 354 -6.56 27.76 4.67
N VAL A 355 -7.38 27.36 3.69
CA VAL A 355 -6.90 26.73 2.45
C VAL A 355 -6.03 27.71 1.65
N GLU A 356 -6.44 28.98 1.51
CA GLU A 356 -5.64 30.02 0.85
C GLU A 356 -4.27 30.18 1.54
N ALA A 357 -4.26 30.41 2.85
CA ALA A 357 -3.03 30.58 3.61
C ALA A 357 -2.11 29.34 3.51
N GLY A 358 -2.69 28.14 3.61
CA GLY A 358 -1.95 26.89 3.49
C GLY A 358 -1.35 26.66 2.10
N TYR A 359 -2.07 27.02 1.03
CA TYR A 359 -1.54 26.97 -0.33
C TYR A 359 -0.35 27.91 -0.52
N ARG A 360 -0.45 29.14 -0.01
CA ARG A 360 0.66 30.10 -0.08
C ARG A 360 1.90 29.59 0.66
N ALA A 361 1.70 29.01 1.85
CA ALA A 361 2.78 28.38 2.60
C ALA A 361 3.40 27.19 1.84
N LEU A 362 2.56 26.36 1.22
CA LEU A 362 3.00 25.20 0.45
C LEU A 362 3.79 25.60 -0.80
N ILE A 363 3.40 26.67 -1.50
CA ILE A 363 4.17 27.21 -2.64
C ILE A 363 5.55 27.68 -2.16
N VAL A 364 5.61 28.43 -1.05
CA VAL A 364 6.89 28.91 -0.50
C VAL A 364 7.80 27.73 -0.14
N TRP A 365 7.28 26.71 0.53
CA TRP A 365 8.06 25.51 0.87
C TRP A 365 8.53 24.78 -0.40
N ALA A 366 7.62 24.45 -1.32
CA ALA A 366 7.99 23.77 -2.56
C ALA A 366 9.05 24.51 -3.37
N MET A 367 9.01 25.86 -3.39
CA MET A 367 10.04 26.67 -4.05
C MET A 367 11.36 26.72 -3.28
N GLN A 368 11.35 26.64 -1.95
CA GLN A 368 12.59 26.53 -1.15
C GLN A 368 13.31 25.21 -1.48
N ASP A 369 12.57 24.12 -1.56
CA ASP A 369 13.09 22.80 -1.88
C ASP A 369 13.55 22.73 -3.34
N ALA A 370 12.75 23.24 -4.28
CA ALA A 370 13.10 23.33 -5.69
C ALA A 370 14.32 24.22 -5.97
N HIS A 371 14.52 25.29 -5.18
CA HIS A 371 15.73 26.10 -5.24
C HIS A 371 16.98 25.25 -4.93
N GLN A 372 16.94 24.47 -3.84
CA GLN A 372 18.06 23.58 -3.47
C GLN A 372 18.31 22.51 -4.52
N LEU A 373 17.24 21.90 -5.06
CA LEU A 373 17.34 20.93 -6.15
C LEU A 373 17.98 21.53 -7.41
N SER A 374 17.54 22.73 -7.80
CA SER A 374 18.06 23.44 -8.97
C SER A 374 19.55 23.79 -8.83
N LEU A 375 19.98 24.24 -7.64
CA LEU A 375 21.41 24.46 -7.35
C LEU A 375 22.20 23.15 -7.47
N LYS A 376 21.66 22.03 -6.97
CA LYS A 376 22.32 20.73 -7.05
C LYS A 376 22.45 20.21 -8.48
N LEU A 377 21.47 20.51 -9.32
CA LEU A 377 21.46 20.23 -10.76
C LEU A 377 22.36 21.17 -11.57
N GLY A 378 22.92 22.23 -10.95
CA GLY A 378 23.73 23.24 -11.63
C GLY A 378 22.89 24.24 -12.45
N ASN A 379 21.57 24.27 -12.26
CA ASN A 379 20.65 25.19 -12.94
C ASN A 379 20.42 26.44 -12.09
N THR A 380 21.37 27.38 -12.16
CA THR A 380 21.33 28.62 -11.36
C THR A 380 20.20 29.56 -11.77
N SER A 381 19.73 29.50 -13.02
CA SER A 381 18.58 30.31 -13.48
C SER A 381 17.29 29.89 -12.80
N ASP A 382 16.99 28.58 -12.75
CA ASP A 382 15.78 28.09 -12.10
C ASP A 382 15.87 28.26 -10.57
N ALA A 383 17.07 28.10 -10.01
CA ALA A 383 17.31 28.40 -8.60
C ALA A 383 16.96 29.86 -8.27
N GLN A 384 17.36 30.83 -9.11
CA GLN A 384 16.99 32.24 -8.92
C GLN A 384 15.49 32.46 -9.09
N LEU A 385 14.87 31.82 -10.09
CA LEU A 385 13.44 31.93 -10.34
C LEU A 385 12.60 31.47 -9.13
N CYS A 386 13.01 30.40 -8.46
CA CYS A 386 12.38 29.97 -7.20
C CYS A 386 12.42 31.07 -6.12
N LEU A 387 13.55 31.76 -5.95
CA LEU A 387 13.67 32.88 -4.99
C LEU A 387 12.75 34.05 -5.37
N ASP A 388 12.64 34.34 -6.65
CA ASP A 388 11.77 35.42 -7.16
C ASP A 388 10.29 35.10 -6.93
N ILE A 389 9.86 33.84 -7.12
CA ILE A 389 8.52 33.37 -6.75
C ILE A 389 8.29 33.52 -5.23
N ILE A 390 9.23 33.05 -4.38
CA ILE A 390 9.11 33.17 -2.92
C ILE A 390 8.96 34.64 -2.50
N ASN A 391 9.75 35.53 -3.08
CA ASN A 391 9.71 36.96 -2.77
C ASN A 391 8.37 37.58 -3.13
N ARG A 392 7.78 37.21 -4.28
CA ARG A 392 6.42 37.65 -4.66
C ARG A 392 5.36 37.11 -3.69
N MET A 393 5.43 35.82 -3.34
CA MET A 393 4.48 35.20 -2.39
C MET A 393 4.50 35.84 -1.00
N LYS A 394 5.65 36.36 -0.55
CA LYS A 394 5.79 37.02 0.76
C LYS A 394 5.20 38.43 0.83
N LYS A 395 5.03 39.14 -0.30
CA LYS A 395 4.51 40.54 -0.31
C LYS A 395 3.12 40.67 0.29
N ASP A 396 2.28 39.65 0.13
CA ASP A 396 0.89 39.67 0.59
C ASP A 396 0.72 39.19 2.04
N ILE A 397 1.67 38.41 2.58
CA ILE A 397 1.58 37.90 3.97
C ILE A 397 1.68 39.04 5.00
N THR A 398 2.36 40.14 4.63
CA THR A 398 2.50 41.33 5.47
C THR A 398 1.26 42.23 5.51
N SER A 399 0.29 42.08 4.59
CA SER A 399 -0.90 42.93 4.52
C SER A 399 -2.03 42.47 5.47
N GLN A 400 -2.06 41.19 5.85
CA GLN A 400 -3.12 40.59 6.69
C GLN A 400 -2.83 40.60 8.20
N GLN A 401 -1.72 41.20 8.65
CA GLN A 401 -1.28 41.15 10.06
C GLN A 401 -2.03 42.09 11.02
N SER A 402 -2.99 42.91 10.59
CA SER A 402 -3.36 44.11 11.37
C SER A 402 -4.58 44.04 12.31
N GLU A 403 -5.31 42.93 12.50
CA GLU A 403 -6.53 42.99 13.36
C GLU A 403 -6.76 41.91 14.43
N THR A 404 -6.06 40.78 14.46
CA THR A 404 -6.41 39.71 15.44
C THR A 404 -5.27 39.12 16.27
N GLY A 405 -4.00 39.52 16.08
CA GLY A 405 -2.87 38.96 16.84
C GLY A 405 -2.66 37.43 16.69
N SER A 406 -3.56 36.75 16.00
CA SER A 406 -3.46 35.38 15.54
C SER A 406 -2.93 35.41 14.12
N PHE A 407 -1.67 35.02 13.95
CA PHE A 407 -1.43 34.14 12.82
C PHE A 407 -2.24 32.88 13.08
N ILE A 408 -2.87 32.32 12.05
CA ILE A 408 -3.17 30.89 12.05
C ILE A 408 -1.81 30.21 12.36
N ASN A 409 -1.66 29.72 13.58
CA ASN A 409 -0.38 29.43 14.25
C ASN A 409 0.66 28.77 13.32
N GLY A 410 1.75 29.48 13.05
CA GLY A 410 2.88 28.95 12.29
C GLY A 410 4.19 29.73 12.41
N HIS A 411 4.24 30.82 13.19
CA HIS A 411 5.50 31.50 13.48
C HIS A 411 6.27 30.81 14.61
N ARG A 412 6.76 29.62 14.29
CA ARG A 412 8.10 29.19 14.66
C ARG A 412 8.65 28.50 13.42
N TRP A 413 9.02 29.32 12.44
CA TRP A 413 9.89 28.86 11.38
C TRP A 413 11.14 28.32 12.07
N ILE A 414 11.32 27.02 11.95
CA ILE A 414 12.56 26.31 12.27
C ILE A 414 13.63 27.08 11.52
N ASP A 415 14.48 27.79 12.26
CA ASP A 415 15.71 28.29 11.70
C ASP A 415 16.43 27.10 11.07
N GLY A 416 17.02 27.30 9.90
CA GLY A 416 17.82 26.29 9.22
C GLY A 416 19.14 26.01 9.95
N SER A 417 19.13 25.92 11.29
CA SER A 417 20.25 25.45 12.07
C SER A 417 20.14 23.93 12.25
N PRO A 418 21.22 23.18 12.02
CA PRO A 418 21.24 21.75 12.27
C PRO A 418 21.32 21.53 13.79
N THR A 419 20.21 21.67 14.50
CA THR A 419 20.13 21.18 15.87
C THR A 419 19.97 19.67 15.82
N GLY A 420 21.11 19.00 15.88
CA GLY A 420 21.18 17.57 16.11
C GLY A 420 20.36 17.17 17.33
N LEU A 421 19.46 16.22 17.11
CA LEU A 421 18.98 15.34 18.16
C LEU A 421 19.93 14.15 18.20
N ARG A 422 20.72 14.09 19.27
CA ARG A 422 21.31 12.85 19.77
C ARG A 422 20.24 11.98 20.39
#